data_AF-A0A536BFQ8-F1
#
_entry.id   AF-A0A536BFQ8-F1
#
_cell.length_a   1.000
_cell.length_b   1.000
_cell.length_c   1.000
_cell.angle_alpha   90.00
_cell.angle_beta   90.00
_cell.angle_gamma   90.00
#
_symmetry.space_group_name_H-M   'P 1'
#
loop_
_entity.id
_entity.type
_entity.pdbx_description
1 polymer ?
#
loop_
_entity_poly.entity_id
_entity_poly.type
_entity_poly.pdbx_seq_one_letter_code
_entity_poly.pdbx_strand_id
1 'polypeptide(L)'
;ADGTVDRDGVAGLARRLAVSERHLHRLLLSELGAGPLAIARAQRAQTARVLIETTDLPFTQVAFAAGFESIRQFNDAVREVFALTPTALRTAGRRRADIADGVLTLRLPYRPPLDWQALAGWLRTRALPGVAEVNGRVYRRTLRLPRGAGVVALEPVDTHIQCTLRLESMADLTSAVRQCRRLLDLDADPLSVVEVLSKDRRLSSIVKKRPGLRAPGAVDGTELAIQAVLGQQVSLAAARTLASRLVTAHGDVIKIADPTLTHLFPHAASIADADLARLGVPATRRATLRAVARAVAGGTLALDPGADRTETYHQLLQLPGIGEWTAGYIVMRALGDPDTFLPSDLGIKKAVARLGIGSNARAISDHAAAWRPWRSYATHQLWATLSDAYKEVS
;
A
#
# COMPACT_ATOMS: atom_id res chain seq x y z
N ALA A 1 -0.03 -9.40 -7.59
CA ALA A 1 1.36 -9.85 -7.76
C ALA A 1 2.08 -8.85 -8.66
N ASP A 2 2.64 -7.80 -8.08
CA ASP A 2 3.20 -6.68 -8.86
C ASP A 2 4.45 -7.11 -9.62
N GLY A 3 4.48 -6.79 -10.93
CA GLY A 3 5.65 -7.01 -11.79
C GLY A 3 6.15 -8.45 -11.83
N THR A 4 5.35 -9.44 -11.46
CA THR A 4 5.81 -10.85 -11.42
C THR A 4 5.99 -11.38 -12.83
N VAL A 5 5.13 -11.00 -13.77
CA VAL A 5 5.36 -11.28 -15.20
C VAL A 5 6.64 -10.60 -15.69
N ASP A 6 6.94 -9.39 -15.19
CA ASP A 6 8.14 -8.63 -15.58
C ASP A 6 9.43 -9.18 -14.94
N ARG A 7 9.35 -9.85 -13.79
CA ARG A 7 10.50 -10.43 -13.07
C ARG A 7 10.74 -11.90 -13.37
N ASP A 8 9.66 -12.68 -13.31
CA ASP A 8 9.68 -14.15 -13.27
C ASP A 8 8.95 -14.78 -14.48
N GLY A 9 8.46 -13.95 -15.41
CA GLY A 9 7.69 -14.38 -16.57
C GLY A 9 6.28 -14.89 -16.23
N VAL A 10 5.55 -15.33 -17.25
CA VAL A 10 4.21 -15.94 -17.10
C VAL A 10 4.30 -17.23 -16.28
N ALA A 11 5.35 -18.03 -16.47
CA ALA A 11 5.64 -19.23 -15.69
C ALA A 11 5.81 -18.93 -14.20
N GLY A 12 6.50 -17.84 -13.84
CA GLY A 12 6.65 -17.40 -12.45
C GLY A 12 5.31 -16.99 -11.83
N LEU A 13 4.49 -16.23 -12.57
CA LEU A 13 3.15 -15.86 -12.12
C LEU A 13 2.24 -17.08 -11.95
N ALA A 14 2.26 -18.01 -12.91
CA ALA A 14 1.48 -19.24 -12.89
C ALA A 14 1.83 -20.14 -11.69
N ARG A 15 3.13 -20.33 -11.44
CA ARG A 15 3.62 -21.06 -10.25
C ARG A 15 3.15 -20.44 -8.94
N ARG A 16 3.22 -19.11 -8.80
CA ARG A 16 2.78 -18.41 -7.59
C ARG A 16 1.28 -18.52 -7.35
N LEU A 17 0.49 -18.53 -8.42
CA LEU A 17 -0.95 -18.69 -8.37
C LEU A 17 -1.39 -20.16 -8.30
N ALA A 18 -0.46 -21.11 -8.23
CA ALA A 18 -0.71 -22.55 -8.23
C ALA A 18 -1.61 -23.02 -9.40
N VAL A 19 -1.47 -22.40 -10.57
CA VAL A 19 -2.22 -22.75 -11.78
C VAL A 19 -1.27 -23.01 -12.95
N SER A 20 -1.72 -23.75 -13.96
CA SER A 20 -0.95 -23.86 -15.21
C SER A 20 -0.97 -22.56 -16.00
N GLU A 21 0.09 -22.28 -16.76
CA GLU A 21 0.15 -21.11 -17.65
C GLU A 21 -1.04 -21.06 -18.62
N ARG A 22 -1.46 -22.23 -19.12
CA ARG A 22 -2.62 -22.35 -20.01
C ARG A 22 -3.94 -22.01 -19.32
N HIS A 23 -4.10 -22.40 -18.05
CA HIS A 23 -5.29 -22.04 -17.28
C HIS A 23 -5.31 -20.54 -16.96
N LEU A 24 -4.17 -19.99 -16.50
CA LEU A 24 -4.01 -18.56 -16.25
C LEU A 24 -4.31 -17.73 -17.51
N HIS A 25 -3.78 -18.14 -18.66
CA HIS A 25 -4.01 -17.45 -19.92
C HIS A 25 -5.49 -17.44 -20.31
N ARG A 26 -6.18 -18.58 -20.17
CA ARG A 26 -7.61 -18.71 -20.45
C ARG A 26 -8.47 -17.85 -19.52
N LEU A 27 -8.15 -17.84 -18.22
CA LEU A 27 -8.85 -17.05 -17.22
C LEU A 27 -8.70 -15.55 -17.49
N LEU A 28 -7.49 -15.06 -17.76
CA LEU A 28 -7.30 -13.65 -18.07
C LEU A 28 -7.94 -13.25 -19.41
N LEU A 29 -7.94 -14.15 -20.41
CA LEU A 29 -8.68 -13.92 -21.64
C LEU A 29 -10.20 -13.84 -21.40
N SER A 30 -10.77 -14.70 -20.55
CA SER A 30 -12.22 -14.67 -20.28
C SER A 30 -12.64 -13.46 -19.47
N GLU A 31 -11.87 -13.09 -18.44
CA GLU A 31 -12.24 -12.01 -17.52
C GLU A 31 -11.81 -10.63 -17.99
N LEU A 32 -10.67 -10.53 -18.70
CA LEU A 32 -10.05 -9.24 -19.06
C LEU A 32 -9.87 -9.07 -20.58
N GLY A 33 -10.25 -10.07 -21.38
CA GLY A 33 -10.13 -10.02 -22.84
C GLY A 33 -8.69 -10.13 -23.37
N ALA A 34 -7.70 -10.32 -22.50
CA ALA A 34 -6.29 -10.29 -22.87
C ALA A 34 -5.46 -11.29 -22.06
N GLY A 35 -4.45 -11.89 -22.69
CA GLY A 35 -3.51 -12.78 -22.02
C GLY A 35 -2.52 -12.04 -21.10
N PRO A 36 -1.82 -12.75 -20.19
CA PRO A 36 -0.92 -12.14 -19.20
C PRO A 36 0.17 -11.24 -19.81
N LEU A 37 0.78 -11.66 -20.92
CA LEU A 37 1.80 -10.87 -21.61
C LEU A 37 1.24 -9.60 -22.25
N ALA A 38 0.03 -9.67 -22.81
CA ALA A 38 -0.63 -8.52 -23.39
C ALA A 38 -1.00 -7.49 -22.31
N ILE A 39 -1.49 -7.94 -21.16
CA ILE A 39 -1.77 -7.08 -20.01
C ILE A 39 -0.48 -6.43 -19.50
N ALA A 40 0.59 -7.21 -19.30
CA ALA A 40 1.89 -6.67 -18.88
C ALA A 40 2.44 -5.67 -19.91
N ARG A 41 2.33 -5.96 -21.21
CA ARG A 41 2.75 -5.06 -22.29
C ARG A 41 1.94 -3.76 -22.30
N ALA A 42 0.62 -3.83 -22.16
CA ALA A 42 -0.25 -2.67 -22.07
C ALA A 42 0.08 -1.81 -20.85
N GLN A 43 0.37 -2.43 -19.70
CA GLN A 43 0.77 -1.73 -18.50
C GLN A 43 2.12 -1.02 -18.66
N ARG A 44 3.12 -1.69 -19.26
CA ARG A 44 4.41 -1.08 -19.59
C ARG A 44 4.25 0.06 -20.59
N ALA A 45 3.44 -0.12 -21.62
CA ALA A 45 3.11 0.93 -22.59
C ALA A 45 2.46 2.14 -21.89
N GLN A 46 1.55 1.92 -20.93
CA GLN A 46 0.93 2.99 -20.16
C GLN A 46 1.94 3.75 -19.29
N THR A 47 2.84 3.05 -18.58
CA THR A 47 3.95 3.71 -17.86
C THR A 47 4.84 4.51 -18.80
N ALA A 48 5.19 3.93 -19.95
CA ALA A 48 5.95 4.59 -21.00
C ALA A 48 5.26 5.86 -21.47
N ARG A 49 3.96 5.83 -21.75
CA ARG A 49 3.19 7.00 -22.16
C ARG A 49 3.23 8.10 -21.12
N VAL A 50 3.03 7.78 -19.83
CA VAL A 50 3.14 8.76 -18.74
C VAL A 50 4.51 9.42 -18.78
N LEU A 51 5.58 8.62 -18.83
CA LEU A 51 6.95 9.16 -18.91
C LEU A 51 7.21 9.99 -20.17
N ILE A 52 6.69 9.59 -21.33
CA ILE A 52 6.86 10.31 -22.59
C ILE A 52 6.16 11.67 -22.54
N GLU A 53 4.94 11.71 -22.00
CA GLU A 53 4.10 12.90 -21.96
C GLU A 53 4.48 13.85 -20.82
N THR A 54 5.03 13.32 -19.73
CA THR A 54 5.35 14.12 -18.54
C THR A 54 6.84 14.36 -18.34
N THR A 55 7.76 13.87 -19.19
CA THR A 55 9.20 14.04 -18.94
C THR A 55 10.02 14.23 -20.22
N ASP A 56 11.18 14.87 -20.08
CA ASP A 56 12.18 15.03 -21.15
C ASP A 56 13.22 13.89 -21.21
N LEU A 57 12.97 12.76 -20.54
CA LEU A 57 13.89 11.61 -20.56
C LEU A 57 14.18 11.15 -22.00
N PRO A 58 15.43 10.79 -22.34
CA PRO A 58 15.72 10.08 -23.58
C PRO A 58 14.82 8.84 -23.71
N PHE A 59 14.32 8.53 -24.90
CA PHE A 59 13.41 7.38 -25.10
C PHE A 59 14.04 6.05 -24.65
N THR A 60 15.36 5.96 -24.66
CA THR A 60 16.10 4.83 -24.10
C THR A 60 15.84 4.67 -22.60
N GLN A 61 15.92 5.75 -21.83
CA GLN A 61 15.64 5.76 -20.40
C GLN A 61 14.16 5.53 -20.12
N VAL A 62 13.26 6.10 -20.94
CA VAL A 62 11.82 5.83 -20.86
C VAL A 62 11.54 4.34 -21.04
N ALA A 63 12.12 3.70 -22.05
CA ALA A 63 11.91 2.28 -22.34
C ALA A 63 12.29 1.41 -21.13
N PHE A 64 13.47 1.63 -20.55
CA PHE A 64 13.93 0.86 -19.39
C PHE A 64 13.14 1.18 -18.12
N ALA A 65 12.78 2.45 -17.88
CA ALA A 65 11.95 2.84 -16.73
C ALA A 65 10.54 2.27 -16.81
N ALA A 66 10.00 2.09 -18.03
CA ALA A 66 8.74 1.43 -18.29
C ALA A 66 8.84 -0.10 -18.28
N GLY A 67 10.01 -0.70 -18.05
CA GLY A 67 10.19 -2.14 -17.95
C GLY A 67 10.33 -2.89 -19.28
N PHE A 68 10.71 -2.21 -20.37
CA PHE A 68 11.05 -2.86 -21.63
C PHE A 68 12.52 -3.30 -21.63
N GLU A 69 12.80 -4.48 -22.18
CA GLU A 69 14.16 -5.03 -22.31
C GLU A 69 14.92 -4.40 -23.49
N SER A 70 14.19 -3.83 -24.46
CA SER A 70 14.79 -3.15 -25.61
C SER A 70 13.93 -1.99 -26.10
N ILE A 71 14.60 -1.03 -26.74
CA ILE A 71 13.96 0.13 -27.38
C ILE A 71 13.01 -0.31 -28.49
N ARG A 72 13.32 -1.41 -29.19
CA ARG A 72 12.46 -1.96 -30.25
C ARG A 72 11.12 -2.42 -29.68
N GLN A 73 11.14 -3.25 -28.64
CA GLN A 73 9.93 -3.71 -27.96
C GLN A 73 9.10 -2.55 -27.41
N PHE A 74 9.76 -1.53 -26.85
CA PHE A 74 9.12 -0.30 -26.40
C PHE A 74 8.41 0.43 -27.54
N ASN A 75 9.11 0.69 -28.65
CA ASN A 75 8.54 1.39 -29.80
C ASN A 75 7.34 0.63 -30.38
N ASP A 76 7.47 -0.69 -30.51
CA ASP A 76 6.41 -1.54 -31.03
C ASP A 76 5.18 -1.54 -30.10
N ALA A 77 5.40 -1.70 -28.79
CA ALA A 77 4.32 -1.68 -27.80
C ALA A 77 3.60 -0.34 -27.74
N VAL A 78 4.33 0.77 -27.80
CA VAL A 78 3.75 2.12 -27.79
C VAL A 78 2.88 2.36 -29.03
N ARG A 79 3.37 1.95 -30.21
CA ARG A 79 2.60 2.05 -31.46
C ARG A 79 1.37 1.16 -31.45
N GLU A 80 1.51 -0.09 -30.99
CA GLU A 80 0.42 -1.06 -30.93
C GLU A 80 -0.69 -0.63 -29.98
N VAL A 81 -0.33 -0.10 -28.79
CA VAL A 81 -1.31 0.27 -27.76
C VAL A 81 -1.94 1.65 -27.97
N PHE A 82 -1.18 2.62 -28.49
CA PHE A 82 -1.65 4.02 -28.60
C PHE A 82 -1.84 4.51 -30.04
N ALA A 83 -1.53 3.69 -31.04
CA ALA A 83 -1.53 4.08 -32.46
C ALA A 83 -0.66 5.33 -32.76
N LEU A 84 0.31 5.62 -31.90
CA LEU A 84 1.20 6.79 -31.98
C LEU A 84 2.65 6.36 -31.79
N THR A 85 3.58 7.12 -32.39
CA THR A 85 5.00 6.94 -32.10
C THR A 85 5.37 7.58 -30.76
N PRO A 86 6.44 7.15 -30.08
CA PRO A 86 6.90 7.82 -28.86
C PRO A 86 7.16 9.33 -29.05
N THR A 87 7.71 9.72 -30.21
CA THR A 87 7.87 11.13 -30.58
C THR A 87 6.53 11.84 -30.72
N ALA A 88 5.54 11.24 -31.39
CA ALA A 88 4.22 11.83 -31.55
C ALA A 88 3.49 11.96 -30.20
N LEU A 89 3.61 10.97 -29.31
CA LEU A 89 3.10 11.06 -27.93
C LEU A 89 3.77 12.20 -27.16
N ARG A 90 5.09 12.40 -27.31
CA ARG A 90 5.81 13.51 -26.67
C ARG A 90 5.33 14.85 -27.18
N THR A 91 5.14 14.99 -28.49
CA THR A 91 4.64 16.22 -29.10
C THR A 91 3.18 16.50 -28.74
N ALA A 92 2.36 15.45 -28.58
CA ALA A 92 0.95 15.56 -28.17
C ALA A 92 0.80 15.85 -26.66
N GLY A 93 1.73 15.37 -25.83
CA GLY A 93 1.83 15.63 -24.40
C GLY A 93 2.25 17.07 -24.10
N ARG A 94 1.30 18.01 -24.18
CA ARG A 94 1.56 19.46 -23.97
C ARG A 94 1.83 19.89 -22.52
N ARG A 95 2.18 18.99 -21.60
CA ARG A 95 2.37 19.35 -20.18
C ARG A 95 3.60 18.66 -19.58
N ARG A 96 4.74 19.34 -19.71
CA ARG A 96 6.02 19.06 -19.04
C ARG A 96 5.78 18.79 -17.54
N ALA A 97 6.29 17.67 -17.02
CA ALA A 97 6.78 17.66 -15.66
C ALA A 97 8.30 17.87 -15.74
N ASP A 98 8.80 18.78 -14.91
CA ASP A 98 10.23 19.05 -14.86
C ASP A 98 10.94 17.86 -14.21
N ILE A 99 11.79 17.18 -14.98
CA ILE A 99 12.88 16.41 -14.40
C ILE A 99 14.03 17.37 -14.23
N ALA A 100 14.18 17.87 -13.00
CA ALA A 100 15.39 18.53 -12.55
C ALA A 100 16.06 17.64 -11.50
N ASP A 101 17.38 17.43 -11.63
CA ASP A 101 18.22 16.81 -10.61
C ASP A 101 17.76 15.44 -10.08
N GLY A 102 17.25 14.55 -10.96
CA GLY A 102 16.83 13.20 -10.58
C GLY A 102 15.51 13.13 -9.82
N VAL A 103 14.72 14.21 -9.85
CA VAL A 103 13.37 14.29 -9.27
C VAL A 103 12.32 14.08 -10.35
N LEU A 104 11.34 13.21 -10.11
CA LEU A 104 10.20 12.96 -10.98
C LEU A 104 8.93 13.49 -10.33
N THR A 105 8.16 14.32 -11.02
CA THR A 105 6.83 14.74 -10.54
C THR A 105 5.73 14.11 -11.39
N LEU A 106 4.83 13.39 -10.74
CA LEU A 106 3.75 12.63 -11.36
C LEU A 106 2.41 13.06 -10.79
N ARG A 107 1.37 12.85 -11.59
CA ARG A 107 -0.02 13.08 -11.17
C ARG A 107 -0.68 11.74 -10.91
N LEU A 108 -1.07 11.48 -9.66
CA LEU A 108 -1.80 10.27 -9.29
C LEU A 108 -3.30 10.58 -9.20
N PRO A 109 -4.09 10.26 -10.24
CA PRO A 109 -5.53 10.47 -10.20
C PRO A 109 -6.19 9.54 -9.19
N TYR A 110 -7.30 10.01 -8.62
CA TYR A 110 -8.17 9.26 -7.72
C TYR A 110 -9.63 9.57 -8.05
N ARG A 111 -10.57 8.70 -7.62
CA ARG A 111 -12.01 8.96 -7.74
C ARG A 111 -12.46 9.87 -6.58
N PRO A 112 -12.90 11.12 -6.80
CA PRO A 112 -13.38 11.97 -5.72
C PRO A 112 -14.68 11.41 -5.09
N PRO A 113 -14.99 11.76 -3.83
CA PRO A 113 -14.22 12.63 -2.93
C PRO A 113 -13.01 11.94 -2.26
N LEU A 114 -12.08 12.74 -1.74
CA LEU A 114 -10.96 12.28 -0.90
C LEU A 114 -10.86 13.16 0.35
N ASP A 115 -11.00 12.54 1.52
CA ASP A 115 -10.79 13.20 2.81
C ASP A 115 -9.29 13.18 3.16
N TRP A 116 -8.54 14.10 2.52
CA TRP A 116 -7.09 14.16 2.72
C TRP A 116 -6.70 14.53 4.15
N GLN A 117 -7.45 15.41 4.81
CA GLN A 117 -7.16 15.80 6.19
C GLN A 117 -7.19 14.57 7.11
N ALA A 118 -8.23 13.74 6.96
CA ALA A 118 -8.36 12.48 7.66
C ALA A 118 -7.21 11.51 7.35
N LEU A 119 -6.85 11.37 6.07
CA LEU A 119 -5.79 10.49 5.61
C LEU A 119 -4.41 10.92 6.12
N ALA A 120 -4.08 12.21 6.00
CA ALA A 120 -2.84 12.80 6.48
C ALA A 120 -2.72 12.70 8.00
N GLY A 121 -3.81 12.92 8.75
CA GLY A 121 -3.85 12.69 10.20
C GLY A 121 -3.57 11.23 10.57
N TRP A 122 -4.17 10.28 9.85
CA TRP A 122 -3.92 8.85 10.02
C TRP A 122 -2.46 8.47 9.78
N LEU A 123 -1.86 8.98 8.70
CA LEU A 123 -0.45 8.76 8.37
C LEU A 123 0.48 9.40 9.40
N ARG A 124 0.21 10.64 9.83
CA ARG A 124 1.03 11.38 10.81
C ARG A 124 1.18 10.63 12.12
N THR A 125 0.08 10.08 12.64
CA THR A 125 0.11 9.34 13.92
C THR A 125 1.00 8.09 13.89
N ARG A 126 1.25 7.55 12.68
CA ARG A 126 2.03 6.33 12.41
C ARG A 126 3.41 6.59 11.78
N ALA A 127 3.74 7.84 11.48
CA ALA A 127 4.97 8.21 10.81
C ALA A 127 6.20 7.92 11.69
N LEU A 128 7.17 7.16 11.19
CA LEU A 128 8.40 6.83 11.91
C LEU A 128 9.49 7.86 11.56
N PRO A 129 10.10 8.54 12.55
CA PRO A 129 11.25 9.41 12.31
C PRO A 129 12.33 8.70 11.49
N GLY A 130 12.89 9.39 10.49
CA GLY A 130 13.88 8.81 9.57
C GLY A 130 13.27 8.01 8.41
N VAL A 131 11.98 7.65 8.45
CA VAL A 131 11.32 6.83 7.41
C VAL A 131 10.14 7.54 6.78
N ALA A 132 9.32 8.23 7.58
CA ALA A 132 8.15 8.94 7.10
C ALA A 132 7.84 10.15 7.98
N GLU A 133 7.22 11.17 7.38
CA GLU A 133 6.78 12.39 8.05
C GLU A 133 5.56 12.99 7.36
N VAL A 134 4.86 13.89 8.07
CA VAL A 134 3.81 14.73 7.48
C VAL A 134 4.08 16.18 7.85
N ASN A 135 4.45 16.99 6.86
CA ASN A 135 4.73 18.42 7.01
C ASN A 135 3.60 19.21 6.34
N GLY A 136 2.75 19.85 7.14
CA GLY A 136 1.53 20.49 6.64
C GLY A 136 0.63 19.50 5.90
N ARG A 137 0.41 19.72 4.61
CA ARG A 137 -0.39 18.86 3.71
C ARG A 137 0.43 17.78 2.99
N VAL A 138 1.76 17.80 3.10
CA VAL A 138 2.64 16.89 2.36
C VAL A 138 3.01 15.70 3.23
N TYR A 139 2.69 14.49 2.76
CA TYR A 139 3.22 13.25 3.33
C TYR A 139 4.49 12.84 2.60
N ARG A 140 5.58 12.60 3.33
CA ARG A 140 6.85 12.16 2.74
C ARG A 140 7.29 10.85 3.37
N ARG A 141 7.92 9.96 2.59
CA ARG A 141 8.53 8.75 3.12
C ARG A 141 9.62 8.16 2.24
N THR A 142 10.44 7.30 2.84
CA THR A 142 11.30 6.36 2.12
C THR A 142 10.50 5.14 1.66
N LEU A 143 10.91 4.56 0.53
CA LEU A 143 10.33 3.38 -0.10
C LEU A 143 11.43 2.36 -0.32
N ARG A 144 11.19 1.13 0.13
CA ARG A 144 12.01 0.00 -0.29
C ARG A 144 11.48 -0.51 -1.63
N LEU A 145 12.34 -0.53 -2.63
CA LEU A 145 12.01 -0.92 -3.99
C LEU A 145 12.92 -2.09 -4.44
N PRO A 146 12.55 -2.83 -5.50
CA PRO A 146 13.29 -4.02 -5.92
C PRO A 146 14.77 -3.80 -6.22
N ARG A 147 15.16 -2.63 -6.74
CA ARG A 147 16.54 -2.34 -7.19
C ARG A 147 17.23 -1.24 -6.38
N GLY A 148 16.55 -0.65 -5.39
CA GLY A 148 17.13 0.36 -4.51
C GLY A 148 16.12 1.06 -3.62
N ALA A 149 16.53 2.18 -3.04
CA ALA A 149 15.66 3.05 -2.27
C ALA A 149 14.92 4.06 -3.18
N GLY A 150 13.80 4.56 -2.68
CA GLY A 150 13.14 5.76 -3.18
C GLY A 150 12.74 6.70 -2.04
N VAL A 151 12.60 7.99 -2.35
CA VAL A 151 11.97 8.97 -1.47
C VAL A 151 10.79 9.56 -2.22
N VAL A 152 9.61 9.58 -1.58
CA VAL A 152 8.39 10.14 -2.15
C VAL A 152 7.86 11.29 -1.30
N ALA A 153 7.32 12.32 -1.95
CA ALA A 153 6.44 13.32 -1.39
C ALA A 153 5.07 13.27 -2.08
N LEU A 154 4.00 13.21 -1.30
CA LEU A 154 2.62 13.09 -1.74
C LEU A 154 1.83 14.29 -1.21
N GLU A 155 1.26 15.07 -2.12
CA GLU A 155 0.53 16.29 -1.79
C GLU A 155 -0.81 16.34 -2.53
N PRO A 156 -1.93 16.70 -1.86
CA PRO A 156 -3.22 16.84 -2.50
C PRO A 156 -3.32 18.13 -3.30
N VAL A 157 -3.60 17.99 -4.59
CA VAL A 157 -4.02 19.07 -5.48
C VAL A 157 -5.49 18.81 -5.85
N ASP A 158 -6.23 19.84 -6.26
CA ASP A 158 -7.69 19.79 -6.46
C ASP A 158 -8.21 18.60 -7.28
N THR A 159 -7.40 18.08 -8.21
CA THR A 159 -7.79 16.99 -9.13
C THR A 159 -7.04 15.67 -8.93
N HIS A 160 -5.95 15.65 -8.15
CA HIS A 160 -5.05 14.49 -8.07
C HIS A 160 -4.10 14.62 -6.87
N ILE A 161 -3.41 13.53 -6.53
CA ILE A 161 -2.25 13.62 -5.64
C ILE A 161 -1.01 13.88 -6.49
N GLN A 162 -0.34 15.01 -6.25
CA GLN A 162 1.00 15.25 -6.80
C GLN A 162 1.99 14.33 -6.08
N CYS A 163 2.74 13.55 -6.86
CA CYS A 163 3.69 12.57 -6.38
C CYS A 163 5.08 12.91 -6.90
N THR A 164 5.93 13.41 -6.01
CA THR A 164 7.31 13.77 -6.31
C THR A 164 8.24 12.65 -5.80
N LEU A 165 9.01 12.04 -6.69
CA LEU A 165 9.86 10.87 -6.43
C LEU A 165 11.33 11.18 -6.69
N ARG A 166 12.21 10.69 -5.82
CA ARG A 166 13.63 10.46 -6.09
C ARG A 166 13.87 8.96 -5.98
N LEU A 167 14.54 8.37 -6.97
CA LEU A 167 14.75 6.93 -7.06
C LEU A 167 16.23 6.63 -7.28
N GLU A 168 16.78 5.64 -6.56
CA GLU A 168 18.11 5.11 -6.87
C GLU A 168 18.12 4.36 -8.21
N SER A 169 16.98 3.80 -8.61
CA SER A 169 16.78 3.15 -9.91
C SER A 169 15.47 3.58 -10.55
N MET A 170 15.55 4.15 -11.75
CA MET A 170 14.38 4.54 -12.55
C MET A 170 13.47 3.37 -12.92
N ALA A 171 14.00 2.14 -12.97
CA ALA A 171 13.20 0.96 -13.25
C ALA A 171 12.22 0.60 -12.12
N ASP A 172 12.39 1.18 -10.93
CA ASP A 172 11.48 0.98 -9.81
C ASP A 172 10.29 1.96 -9.81
N LEU A 173 10.20 2.87 -10.79
CA LEU A 173 9.14 3.87 -10.88
C LEU A 173 7.73 3.25 -10.78
N THR A 174 7.47 2.19 -11.54
CA THR A 174 6.16 1.53 -11.53
C THR A 174 5.86 0.95 -10.14
N SER A 175 6.86 0.36 -9.48
CA SER A 175 6.72 -0.18 -8.13
C SER A 175 6.43 0.93 -7.11
N ALA A 176 7.14 2.05 -7.20
CA ALA A 176 6.95 3.20 -6.32
C ALA A 176 5.55 3.80 -6.47
N VAL A 177 5.09 4.05 -7.70
CA VAL A 177 3.74 4.54 -7.98
C VAL A 177 2.69 3.61 -7.40
N ARG A 178 2.81 2.29 -7.61
CA ARG A 178 1.86 1.32 -7.05
C ARG A 178 1.84 1.33 -5.52
N GLN A 179 3.00 1.38 -4.86
CA GLN A 179 3.08 1.49 -3.40
C GLN A 179 2.37 2.76 -2.89
N CYS A 180 2.55 3.90 -3.55
CA CYS A 180 1.88 5.15 -3.21
C CYS A 180 0.36 5.07 -3.42
N ARG A 181 -0.10 4.53 -4.56
CA ARG A 181 -1.54 4.36 -4.83
C ARG A 181 -2.22 3.48 -3.78
N ARG A 182 -1.58 2.38 -3.38
CA ARG A 182 -2.09 1.49 -2.32
C ARG A 182 -2.08 2.13 -0.94
N LEU A 183 -0.99 2.79 -0.58
CA LEU A 183 -0.89 3.45 0.72
C LEU A 183 -2.05 4.42 0.94
N LEU A 184 -2.40 5.17 -0.10
CA LEU A 184 -3.47 6.18 -0.07
C LEU A 184 -4.82 5.64 -0.54
N ASP A 185 -4.90 4.38 -0.98
CA ASP A 185 -6.13 3.74 -1.47
C ASP A 185 -6.81 4.52 -2.61
N LEU A 186 -6.00 5.00 -3.57
CA LEU A 186 -6.45 5.92 -4.64
C LEU A 186 -7.36 5.27 -5.68
N ASP A 187 -7.33 3.93 -5.79
CA ASP A 187 -8.08 3.16 -6.76
C ASP A 187 -9.52 2.83 -6.29
N ALA A 188 -9.83 3.07 -5.01
CA ALA A 188 -11.16 2.83 -4.47
C ALA A 188 -12.23 3.75 -5.07
N ASP A 189 -13.44 3.21 -5.16
CA ASP A 189 -14.67 3.96 -5.41
C ASP A 189 -15.39 4.29 -4.09
N PRO A 190 -15.13 5.46 -3.50
CA PRO A 190 -15.66 5.79 -2.18
C PRO A 190 -17.19 5.94 -2.19
N LEU A 191 -17.81 6.28 -3.31
CA LEU A 191 -19.26 6.47 -3.38
C LEU A 191 -20.00 5.13 -3.35
N SER A 192 -19.48 4.08 -4.01
CA SER A 192 -20.03 2.73 -3.88
C SER A 192 -19.95 2.20 -2.44
N VAL A 193 -18.86 2.51 -1.73
CA VAL A 193 -18.73 2.19 -0.30
C VAL A 193 -19.80 2.92 0.51
N VAL A 194 -19.94 4.23 0.28
CA VAL A 194 -20.93 5.07 0.97
C VAL A 194 -22.35 4.54 0.75
N GLU A 195 -22.70 4.16 -0.47
CA GLU A 195 -24.00 3.63 -0.83
C GLU A 195 -24.35 2.37 -0.02
N VAL A 196 -23.45 1.38 0.00
CA VAL A 196 -23.66 0.12 0.72
C VAL A 196 -23.74 0.36 2.23
N LEU A 197 -22.76 1.07 2.80
CA LEU A 197 -22.68 1.28 4.24
C LEU A 197 -23.83 2.19 4.76
N SER A 198 -24.38 3.06 3.91
CA SER A 198 -25.50 3.92 4.27
C SER A 198 -26.83 3.18 4.46
N LYS A 199 -26.94 1.92 4.03
CA LYS A 199 -28.13 1.08 4.24
C LYS A 199 -28.34 0.72 5.71
N ASP A 200 -27.26 0.67 6.48
CA ASP A 200 -27.35 0.57 7.93
C ASP A 200 -27.62 1.95 8.55
N ARG A 201 -28.80 2.09 9.16
CA ARG A 201 -29.24 3.35 9.79
C ARG A 201 -28.27 3.84 10.86
N ARG A 202 -27.58 2.92 11.56
CA ARG A 202 -26.63 3.26 12.64
C ARG A 202 -25.31 3.80 12.10
N LEU A 203 -24.91 3.39 10.89
CA LEU A 203 -23.66 3.80 10.27
C LEU A 203 -23.84 4.95 9.24
N SER A 204 -25.06 5.11 8.70
CA SER A 204 -25.42 6.09 7.66
C SER A 204 -24.95 7.51 7.96
N SER A 205 -25.16 8.00 9.18
CA SER A 205 -24.77 9.37 9.57
C SER A 205 -23.26 9.57 9.65
N ILE A 206 -22.50 8.53 10.04
CA ILE A 206 -21.03 8.59 10.11
C ILE A 206 -20.45 8.63 8.70
N VAL A 207 -20.92 7.71 7.85
CA VAL A 207 -20.38 7.53 6.50
C VAL A 207 -20.68 8.75 5.61
N LYS A 208 -21.88 9.31 5.71
CA LYS A 208 -22.27 10.52 4.96
C LYS A 208 -21.51 11.78 5.41
N LYS A 209 -21.03 11.85 6.65
CA LYS A 209 -20.17 12.96 7.12
C LYS A 209 -18.78 12.92 6.51
N ARG A 210 -18.29 11.73 6.12
CA ARG A 210 -16.95 11.53 5.56
C ARG A 210 -17.01 10.61 4.34
N PRO A 211 -17.64 11.06 3.23
CA PRO A 211 -17.80 10.23 2.05
C PRO A 211 -16.46 9.97 1.34
N GLY A 212 -15.43 10.79 1.58
CA GLY A 212 -14.09 10.63 1.01
C GLY A 212 -13.11 9.83 1.86
N LEU A 213 -13.54 9.25 2.98
CA LEU A 213 -12.66 8.47 3.85
C LEU A 213 -12.16 7.21 3.12
N ARG A 214 -10.85 6.96 3.22
CA ARG A 214 -10.18 5.81 2.60
C ARG A 214 -9.88 4.71 3.61
N ALA A 215 -9.51 3.53 3.10
CA ALA A 215 -8.90 2.45 3.88
C ALA A 215 -7.40 2.39 3.56
N PRO A 216 -6.53 3.16 4.24
CA PRO A 216 -5.13 3.32 3.84
C PRO A 216 -4.42 1.97 3.86
N GLY A 217 -3.68 1.62 2.81
CA GLY A 217 -2.92 0.37 2.76
C GLY A 217 -1.58 0.44 3.51
N ALA A 218 -0.60 -0.29 2.99
CA ALA A 218 0.80 -0.21 3.36
C ALA A 218 1.68 -0.17 2.09
N VAL A 219 2.87 0.43 2.18
CA VAL A 219 3.85 0.34 1.08
C VAL A 219 4.57 -1.00 1.05
N ASP A 220 4.75 -1.60 2.22
CA ASP A 220 5.41 -2.87 2.43
C ASP A 220 4.69 -3.68 3.51
N GLY A 221 4.38 -4.94 3.21
CA GLY A 221 3.62 -5.81 4.11
C GLY A 221 4.45 -6.28 5.31
N THR A 222 5.76 -6.45 5.14
CA THR A 222 6.67 -6.82 6.23
C THR A 222 6.76 -5.71 7.26
N GLU A 223 7.01 -4.48 6.82
CA GLU A 223 7.02 -3.28 7.64
C GLU A 223 5.74 -3.19 8.47
N LEU A 224 4.58 -3.36 7.83
CA LEU A 224 3.30 -3.34 8.52
C LEU A 224 3.18 -4.46 9.55
N ALA A 225 3.48 -5.71 9.19
CA ALA A 225 3.33 -6.86 10.09
C ALA A 225 4.21 -6.72 11.33
N ILE A 226 5.46 -6.29 11.16
CA ILE A 226 6.38 -6.02 12.27
C ILE A 226 5.85 -4.90 13.15
N GLN A 227 5.37 -3.79 12.58
CA GLN A 227 4.75 -2.72 13.35
C GLN A 227 3.48 -3.17 14.10
N ALA A 228 2.68 -4.06 13.50
CA ALA A 228 1.48 -4.61 14.13
C ALA A 228 1.84 -5.45 15.37
N VAL A 229 2.91 -6.26 15.29
CA VAL A 229 3.43 -7.01 16.46
C VAL A 229 3.98 -6.06 17.53
N LEU A 230 4.75 -5.04 17.14
CA LEU A 230 5.28 -4.05 18.10
C LEU A 230 4.16 -3.29 18.82
N GLY A 231 3.06 -3.03 18.13
CA GLY A 231 1.88 -2.35 18.67
C GLY A 231 0.94 -3.19 19.53
N GLN A 232 1.21 -4.49 19.69
CA GLN A 232 0.37 -5.35 20.53
C GLN A 232 0.38 -4.85 21.99
N GLN A 233 -0.82 -4.68 22.55
CA GLN A 233 -1.05 -4.33 23.97
C GLN A 233 -0.37 -3.03 24.44
N VAL A 234 -0.03 -2.11 23.52
CA VAL A 234 0.57 -0.81 23.85
C VAL A 234 -0.13 0.32 23.12
N SER A 235 0.10 1.56 23.55
CA SER A 235 -0.43 2.73 22.83
C SER A 235 0.25 2.88 21.47
N LEU A 236 -0.40 3.60 20.54
CA LEU A 236 0.17 3.90 19.23
C LEU A 236 1.50 4.67 19.34
N ALA A 237 1.62 5.59 20.30
CA ALA A 237 2.85 6.32 20.55
C ALA A 237 3.99 5.40 21.00
N ALA A 238 3.71 4.47 21.93
CA ALA A 238 4.70 3.49 22.38
C ALA A 238 5.12 2.54 21.25
N ALA A 239 4.16 2.06 20.45
CA ALA A 239 4.43 1.25 19.26
C ALA A 239 5.38 1.97 18.29
N ARG A 240 5.14 3.26 18.05
CA ARG A 240 5.97 4.12 17.20
C ARG A 240 7.39 4.27 17.74
N THR A 241 7.55 4.45 19.05
CA THR A 241 8.87 4.49 19.70
C THR A 241 9.63 3.17 19.51
N LEU A 242 8.96 2.03 19.72
CA LEU A 242 9.57 0.72 19.53
C LEU A 242 10.00 0.49 18.07
N ALA A 243 9.12 0.83 17.11
CA ALA A 243 9.44 0.73 15.69
C ALA A 243 10.59 1.68 15.28
N SER A 244 10.64 2.89 15.84
CA SER A 244 11.74 3.83 15.60
C SER A 244 13.08 3.26 16.10
N ARG A 245 13.11 2.66 17.29
CA ARG A 245 14.32 1.97 17.79
C ARG A 245 14.75 0.82 16.89
N LEU A 246 13.81 0.05 16.35
CA LEU A 246 14.10 -1.03 15.42
C LEU A 246 14.74 -0.48 14.13
N VAL A 247 14.18 0.60 13.57
CA VAL A 247 14.74 1.26 12.38
C VAL A 247 16.13 1.83 12.66
N THR A 248 16.34 2.53 13.79
CA THR A 248 17.65 3.08 14.13
C THR A 248 18.71 1.98 14.31
N ALA A 249 18.33 0.83 14.86
CA ALA A 249 19.28 -0.25 15.13
C ALA A 249 19.55 -1.15 13.92
N HIS A 250 18.55 -1.36 13.05
CA HIS A 250 18.59 -2.41 12.02
C HIS A 250 18.11 -1.95 10.63
N GLY A 251 17.77 -0.67 10.46
CA GLY A 251 17.30 -0.10 9.20
C GLY A 251 18.47 0.20 8.25
N ASP A 252 18.22 0.11 6.94
CA ASP A 252 19.24 0.42 5.94
C ASP A 252 19.29 1.93 5.71
N VAL A 253 20.48 2.52 5.74
CA VAL A 253 20.66 3.94 5.38
C VAL A 253 20.50 4.10 3.87
N ILE A 254 19.68 5.06 3.44
CA ILE A 254 19.47 5.34 2.01
C ILE A 254 20.63 6.18 1.43
N LYS A 255 20.90 6.05 0.12
CA LYS A 255 21.92 6.89 -0.55
C LYS A 255 21.35 8.21 -1.06
N ILE A 256 20.02 8.32 -1.16
CA ILE A 256 19.34 9.55 -1.58
C ILE A 256 19.50 10.58 -0.47
N ALA A 257 20.13 11.71 -0.77
CA ALA A 257 20.29 12.80 0.17
C ALA A 257 18.93 13.42 0.54
N ASP A 258 18.60 13.37 1.83
CA ASP A 258 17.42 13.99 2.40
C ASP A 258 17.71 14.44 3.85
N PRO A 259 17.24 15.63 4.27
CA PRO A 259 17.55 16.14 5.60
C PRO A 259 16.89 15.35 6.74
N THR A 260 15.75 14.70 6.50
CA THR A 260 14.97 14.05 7.56
C THR A 260 14.70 12.57 7.29
N LEU A 261 14.66 12.15 6.02
CA LEU A 261 14.39 10.78 5.61
C LEU A 261 15.69 10.03 5.33
N THR A 262 16.12 9.21 6.28
CA THR A 262 17.49 8.66 6.32
C THR A 262 17.54 7.14 6.24
N HIS A 263 16.45 6.45 6.57
CA HIS A 263 16.44 4.99 6.70
C HIS A 263 15.29 4.35 5.91
N LEU A 264 15.53 3.15 5.41
CA LEU A 264 14.49 2.17 5.09
C LEU A 264 14.14 1.37 6.34
N PHE A 265 12.89 0.94 6.42
CA PHE A 265 12.51 -0.08 7.41
C PHE A 265 13.31 -1.38 7.16
N PRO A 266 13.78 -2.08 8.22
CA PRO A 266 14.60 -3.29 8.05
C PRO A 266 13.90 -4.37 7.22
N HIS A 267 14.65 -5.08 6.37
CA HIS A 267 14.08 -6.22 5.64
C HIS A 267 13.81 -7.40 6.58
N ALA A 268 12.91 -8.31 6.19
CA ALA A 268 12.54 -9.48 6.98
C ALA A 268 13.78 -10.31 7.40
N ALA A 269 14.69 -10.57 6.47
CA ALA A 269 15.91 -11.33 6.73
C ALA A 269 16.80 -10.67 7.81
N SER A 270 16.93 -9.34 7.80
CA SER A 270 17.70 -8.62 8.84
C SER A 270 17.07 -8.80 10.23
N ILE A 271 15.74 -8.77 10.33
CA ILE A 271 15.02 -8.93 11.61
C ILE A 271 15.08 -10.38 12.11
N ALA A 272 15.06 -11.37 11.21
CA ALA A 272 15.05 -12.79 11.55
C ALA A 272 16.21 -13.17 12.50
N ASP A 273 17.39 -12.62 12.23
CA ASP A 273 18.63 -12.95 12.93
C ASP A 273 19.17 -11.81 13.82
N ALA A 274 18.63 -10.59 13.70
CA ALA A 274 19.00 -9.42 14.51
C ALA A 274 19.00 -9.68 16.03
N ASP A 275 19.92 -9.05 16.77
CA ASP A 275 19.76 -8.92 18.22
C ASP A 275 18.66 -7.90 18.57
N LEU A 276 17.58 -8.39 19.18
CA LEU A 276 16.42 -7.61 19.59
C LEU A 276 16.40 -7.34 21.11
N ALA A 277 17.42 -7.73 21.87
CA ALA A 277 17.44 -7.61 23.33
C ALA A 277 17.23 -6.16 23.81
N ARG A 278 17.81 -5.19 23.09
CA ARG A 278 17.74 -3.75 23.41
C ARG A 278 16.49 -3.05 22.89
N LEU A 279 15.56 -3.76 22.25
CA LEU A 279 14.35 -3.15 21.68
C LEU A 279 13.37 -2.65 22.77
N GLY A 280 13.46 -3.21 23.98
CA GLY A 280 12.56 -2.86 25.09
C GLY A 280 11.19 -3.53 24.99
N VAL A 281 11.13 -4.74 24.42
CA VAL A 281 9.92 -5.57 24.37
C VAL A 281 10.15 -6.93 25.06
N PRO A 282 9.10 -7.59 25.59
CA PRO A 282 9.24 -8.90 26.24
C PRO A 282 9.84 -9.98 25.31
N ALA A 283 10.43 -11.02 25.91
CA ALA A 283 11.03 -12.14 25.17
C ALA A 283 10.06 -12.83 24.21
N THR A 284 8.80 -13.00 24.63
CA THR A 284 7.73 -13.56 23.80
C THR A 284 7.48 -12.72 22.55
N ARG A 285 7.42 -11.38 22.69
CA ARG A 285 7.24 -10.48 21.53
C ARG A 285 8.46 -10.50 20.60
N ARG A 286 9.69 -10.61 21.13
CA ARG A 286 10.89 -10.80 20.31
C ARG A 286 10.83 -12.11 19.52
N ALA A 287 10.35 -13.20 20.14
CA ALA A 287 10.15 -14.46 19.45
C ALA A 287 9.10 -14.35 18.33
N THR A 288 7.98 -13.67 18.56
CA THR A 288 6.96 -13.39 17.52
C THR A 288 7.54 -12.58 16.35
N LEU A 289 8.31 -11.52 16.63
CA LEU A 289 8.98 -10.72 15.59
C LEU A 289 9.89 -11.58 14.71
N ARG A 290 10.73 -12.44 15.32
CA ARG A 290 11.59 -13.37 14.59
C ARG A 290 10.78 -14.40 13.80
N ALA A 291 9.69 -14.91 14.35
CA ALA A 291 8.84 -15.90 13.68
C ALA A 291 8.21 -15.32 12.40
N VAL A 292 7.62 -14.11 12.49
CA VAL A 292 7.08 -13.39 11.33
C VAL A 292 8.18 -13.09 10.31
N ALA A 293 9.31 -12.54 10.76
CA ALA A 293 10.44 -12.21 9.91
C ALA A 293 11.00 -13.43 9.15
N ARG A 294 11.13 -14.58 9.83
CA ARG A 294 11.57 -15.84 9.20
C ARG A 294 10.55 -16.39 8.22
N ALA A 295 9.26 -16.35 8.55
CA ALA A 295 8.21 -16.83 7.66
C ALA A 295 8.18 -16.02 6.34
N VAL A 296 8.36 -14.70 6.44
CA VAL A 296 8.43 -13.83 5.26
C VAL A 296 9.74 -14.04 4.49
N ALA A 297 10.89 -14.05 5.18
CA ALA A 297 12.20 -14.23 4.54
C ALA A 297 12.34 -15.60 3.86
N GLY A 298 11.75 -16.65 4.45
CA GLY A 298 11.70 -18.00 3.89
C GLY A 298 10.62 -18.21 2.83
N GLY A 299 9.78 -17.21 2.58
CA GLY A 299 8.72 -17.27 1.56
C GLY A 299 7.49 -18.12 1.94
N THR A 300 7.42 -18.62 3.17
CA THR A 300 6.24 -19.38 3.66
C THR A 300 5.06 -18.46 3.97
N LEU A 301 5.31 -17.15 4.16
CA LEU A 301 4.28 -16.14 4.36
C LEU A 301 4.47 -15.01 3.34
N ALA A 302 3.51 -14.84 2.43
CA ALA A 302 3.50 -13.75 1.46
C ALA A 302 2.63 -12.59 1.97
N LEU A 303 3.22 -11.40 2.11
CA LEU A 303 2.52 -10.19 2.57
C LEU A 303 2.37 -9.13 1.46
N ASP A 304 2.42 -9.56 0.20
CA ASP A 304 2.16 -8.68 -0.94
C ASP A 304 0.67 -8.64 -1.30
N PRO A 305 0.18 -7.57 -1.96
CA PRO A 305 -1.23 -7.44 -2.33
C PRO A 305 -1.77 -8.53 -3.26
N GLY A 306 -0.91 -9.33 -3.89
CA GLY A 306 -1.29 -10.46 -4.71
C GLY A 306 -1.45 -11.78 -3.96
N ALA A 307 -1.10 -11.83 -2.68
CA ALA A 307 -1.24 -13.02 -1.88
C ALA A 307 -2.71 -13.36 -1.63
N ASP A 308 -3.01 -14.66 -1.50
CA ASP A 308 -4.34 -15.10 -1.12
C ASP A 308 -4.62 -14.66 0.32
N ARG A 309 -5.69 -13.88 0.49
CA ARG A 309 -6.04 -13.25 1.78
C ARG A 309 -6.43 -14.28 2.83
N THR A 310 -7.15 -15.32 2.43
CA THR A 310 -7.64 -16.36 3.35
C THR A 310 -6.49 -17.25 3.78
N GLU A 311 -5.66 -17.69 2.85
CA GLU A 311 -4.46 -18.48 3.15
C GLU A 311 -3.49 -17.68 4.02
N THR A 312 -3.21 -16.43 3.66
CA THR A 312 -2.34 -15.54 4.45
C THR A 312 -2.87 -15.35 5.87
N TYR A 313 -4.20 -15.17 6.03
CA TYR A 313 -4.83 -15.09 7.34
C TYR A 313 -4.58 -16.35 8.18
N HIS A 314 -4.78 -17.54 7.61
CA HIS A 314 -4.56 -18.80 8.31
C HIS A 314 -3.09 -19.04 8.64
N GLN A 315 -2.17 -18.73 7.73
CA GLN A 315 -0.72 -18.81 7.99
C GLN A 315 -0.29 -17.88 9.13
N LEU A 316 -0.83 -16.65 9.16
CA LEU A 316 -0.57 -15.71 10.25
C LEU A 316 -1.02 -16.28 11.60
N LEU A 317 -2.18 -16.93 11.67
CA LEU A 317 -2.68 -17.55 12.90
C LEU A 317 -1.83 -18.73 13.41
N GLN A 318 -1.05 -19.37 12.53
CA GLN A 318 -0.11 -20.43 12.94
C GLN A 318 1.16 -19.86 13.60
N LEU A 319 1.42 -18.56 13.48
CA LEU A 319 2.62 -17.95 14.07
C LEU A 319 2.44 -17.65 15.56
N PRO A 320 3.44 -17.96 16.39
CA PRO A 320 3.35 -17.77 17.84
C PRO A 320 3.17 -16.28 18.18
N GLY A 321 2.12 -15.95 18.93
CA GLY A 321 1.81 -14.59 19.36
C GLY A 321 1.04 -13.74 18.33
N ILE A 322 0.58 -14.34 17.23
CA ILE A 322 -0.32 -13.70 16.27
C ILE A 322 -1.74 -14.23 16.50
N GLY A 323 -2.61 -13.38 17.06
CA GLY A 323 -4.04 -13.68 17.20
C GLY A 323 -4.89 -13.09 16.06
N GLU A 324 -6.19 -13.39 16.09
CA GLU A 324 -7.17 -12.97 15.06
C GLU A 324 -7.12 -11.46 14.75
N TRP A 325 -6.97 -10.63 15.78
CA TRP A 325 -6.88 -9.18 15.59
C TRP A 325 -5.65 -8.78 14.77
N THR A 326 -4.48 -9.33 15.10
CA THR A 326 -3.23 -9.01 14.38
C THR A 326 -3.26 -9.58 12.97
N ALA A 327 -3.72 -10.82 12.79
CA ALA A 327 -3.84 -11.46 11.48
C ALA A 327 -4.79 -10.67 10.56
N GLY A 328 -5.98 -10.32 11.06
CA GLY A 328 -6.95 -9.51 10.32
C GLY A 328 -6.40 -8.12 10.01
N TYR A 329 -5.74 -7.45 10.96
CA TYR A 329 -5.15 -6.13 10.72
C TYR A 329 -4.10 -6.15 9.61
N ILE A 330 -3.26 -7.19 9.56
CA ILE A 330 -2.26 -7.38 8.50
C ILE A 330 -2.95 -7.61 7.16
N VAL A 331 -3.94 -8.49 7.08
CA VAL A 331 -4.68 -8.76 5.82
C VAL A 331 -5.41 -7.50 5.32
N MET A 332 -6.09 -6.78 6.20
CA MET A 332 -6.76 -5.51 5.88
C MET A 332 -5.81 -4.50 5.24
N ARG A 333 -4.65 -4.28 5.86
CA ARG A 333 -3.77 -3.16 5.55
C ARG A 333 -2.66 -3.51 4.54
N ALA A 334 -2.02 -4.67 4.65
CA ALA A 334 -0.92 -5.08 3.75
C ALA A 334 -1.46 -5.64 2.43
N LEU A 335 -2.49 -6.48 2.49
CA LEU A 335 -3.10 -7.09 1.31
C LEU A 335 -4.23 -6.24 0.72
N GLY A 336 -4.60 -5.15 1.41
CA GLY A 336 -5.66 -4.24 0.98
C GLY A 336 -7.01 -4.95 0.89
N ASP A 337 -7.33 -5.85 1.82
CA ASP A 337 -8.63 -6.52 1.83
C ASP A 337 -9.73 -5.52 2.21
N PRO A 338 -10.71 -5.24 1.32
CA PRO A 338 -11.80 -4.32 1.62
C PRO A 338 -12.82 -4.88 2.62
N ASP A 339 -12.80 -6.18 2.88
CA ASP A 339 -13.83 -6.89 3.64
C ASP A 339 -13.32 -7.59 4.91
N THR A 340 -12.30 -7.05 5.57
CA THR A 340 -11.85 -7.52 6.88
C THR A 340 -12.55 -6.74 8.00
N PHE A 341 -12.87 -7.41 9.11
CA PHE A 341 -13.43 -6.77 10.29
C PHE A 341 -12.71 -7.20 11.58
N LEU A 342 -12.58 -6.30 12.54
CA LEU A 342 -11.81 -6.51 13.78
C LEU A 342 -12.72 -6.40 15.03
N PRO A 343 -13.58 -7.38 15.33
CA PRO A 343 -14.59 -7.28 16.39
C PRO A 343 -14.01 -7.20 17.80
N SER A 344 -12.77 -7.67 17.99
CA SER A 344 -12.06 -7.61 19.27
C SER A 344 -11.36 -6.26 19.51
N ASP A 345 -11.25 -5.40 18.49
CA ASP A 345 -10.59 -4.10 18.58
C ASP A 345 -11.27 -3.18 19.60
N LEU A 346 -10.48 -2.59 20.50
CA LEU A 346 -10.99 -1.75 21.57
C LEU A 346 -11.64 -0.46 21.04
N GLY A 347 -11.11 0.10 19.94
CA GLY A 347 -11.71 1.23 19.25
C GLY A 347 -13.06 0.84 18.66
N ILE A 348 -13.13 -0.28 17.95
CA ILE A 348 -14.40 -0.76 17.38
C ILE A 348 -15.43 -1.00 18.48
N LYS A 349 -15.09 -1.72 19.55
CA LYS A 349 -15.99 -1.92 20.70
C LYS A 349 -16.53 -0.62 21.27
N LYS A 350 -15.68 0.42 21.41
CA LYS A 350 -16.11 1.75 21.88
C LYS A 350 -17.02 2.46 20.88
N ALA A 351 -16.68 2.42 19.60
CA ALA A 351 -17.45 3.10 18.55
C ALA A 351 -18.84 2.47 18.38
N VAL A 352 -18.93 1.15 18.27
CA VAL A 352 -20.20 0.43 18.08
C VAL A 352 -21.10 0.46 19.32
N ALA A 353 -20.52 0.56 20.53
CA ALA A 353 -21.28 0.80 21.75
C ALA A 353 -21.98 2.18 21.71
N ARG A 354 -21.32 3.23 21.20
CA ARG A 354 -21.95 4.56 21.00
C ARG A 354 -23.07 4.54 19.95
N LEU A 355 -23.08 3.55 19.07
CA LEU A 355 -24.14 3.32 18.07
C LEU A 355 -25.25 2.39 18.56
N GLY A 356 -25.19 1.92 19.80
CA GLY A 356 -26.19 1.01 20.38
C GLY A 356 -26.16 -0.41 19.80
N ILE A 357 -25.09 -0.82 19.11
CA ILE A 357 -24.90 -2.18 18.55
C ILE A 357 -24.52 -3.18 19.65
N GLY A 358 -24.06 -2.69 20.80
CA GLY A 358 -23.60 -3.50 21.93
C GLY A 358 -22.08 -3.59 21.99
N SER A 359 -21.56 -4.37 22.93
CA SER A 359 -20.12 -4.50 23.19
C SER A 359 -19.58 -5.93 23.07
N ASN A 360 -20.46 -6.93 22.91
CA ASN A 360 -20.07 -8.32 22.73
C ASN A 360 -19.55 -8.57 21.30
N ALA A 361 -18.37 -9.17 21.17
CA ALA A 361 -17.72 -9.44 19.89
C ALA A 361 -18.61 -10.22 18.90
N ARG A 362 -19.42 -11.16 19.41
CA ARG A 362 -20.34 -11.94 18.56
C ARG A 362 -21.42 -11.06 17.93
N ALA A 363 -22.11 -10.27 18.75
CA ALA A 363 -23.15 -9.35 18.28
C ALA A 363 -22.59 -8.31 17.29
N ILE A 364 -21.39 -7.79 17.56
CA ILE A 364 -20.70 -6.87 16.66
C ILE A 364 -20.40 -7.56 15.31
N SER A 365 -19.91 -8.81 15.35
CA SER A 365 -19.59 -9.56 14.13
C SER A 365 -20.84 -9.90 13.31
N ASP A 366 -21.93 -10.33 13.95
CA ASP A 366 -23.18 -10.66 13.27
C ASP A 366 -23.78 -9.41 12.62
N HIS A 367 -23.70 -8.25 13.28
CA HIS A 367 -24.13 -6.98 12.70
C HIS A 367 -23.22 -6.51 11.55
N ALA A 368 -21.90 -6.67 11.68
CA ALA A 368 -20.93 -6.30 10.66
C ALA A 368 -21.12 -7.06 9.34
N ALA A 369 -21.84 -8.20 9.33
CA ALA A 369 -22.19 -8.91 8.10
C ALA A 369 -22.99 -8.03 7.12
N ALA A 370 -23.79 -7.08 7.62
CA ALA A 370 -24.53 -6.12 6.80
C ALA A 370 -23.64 -5.10 6.07
N TRP A 371 -22.37 -4.97 6.47
CA TRP A 371 -21.41 -4.04 5.87
C TRP A 371 -20.56 -4.66 4.76
N ARG A 372 -20.77 -5.95 4.44
CA ARG A 372 -20.10 -6.59 3.31
C ARG A 372 -20.50 -5.92 1.98
N PRO A 373 -19.57 -5.81 1.00
CA PRO A 373 -18.19 -6.30 1.02
C PRO A 373 -17.16 -5.25 1.52
N TRP A 374 -17.58 -4.27 2.33
CA TRP A 374 -16.78 -3.09 2.69
C TRP A 374 -16.50 -2.99 4.20
N ARG A 375 -16.38 -4.13 4.89
CA ARG A 375 -16.17 -4.14 6.35
C ARG A 375 -14.90 -3.40 6.79
N SER A 376 -13.83 -3.38 5.99
CA SER A 376 -12.62 -2.60 6.30
C SER A 376 -12.88 -1.10 6.29
N TYR A 377 -13.70 -0.62 5.35
CA TYR A 377 -14.12 0.79 5.32
C TYR A 377 -15.02 1.14 6.50
N ALA A 378 -15.92 0.24 6.90
CA ALA A 378 -16.71 0.42 8.12
C ALA A 378 -15.80 0.53 9.36
N THR A 379 -14.77 -0.32 9.47
CA THR A 379 -13.74 -0.23 10.51
C THR A 379 -13.06 1.15 10.52
N HIS A 380 -12.63 1.65 9.36
CA HIS A 380 -12.00 2.98 9.26
C HIS A 380 -12.96 4.12 9.64
N GLN A 381 -14.22 4.06 9.21
CA GLN A 381 -15.26 5.03 9.59
C GLN A 381 -15.48 5.05 11.11
N LEU A 382 -15.58 3.87 11.73
CA LEU A 382 -15.74 3.74 13.18
C LEU A 382 -14.53 4.29 13.95
N TRP A 383 -13.30 3.98 13.54
CA TRP A 383 -12.09 4.55 14.14
C TRP A 383 -12.05 6.08 14.01
N ALA A 384 -12.51 6.62 12.88
CA ALA A 384 -12.53 8.05 12.64
C ALA A 384 -13.50 8.80 13.58
N THR A 385 -14.49 8.12 14.17
CA THR A 385 -15.37 8.72 15.20
C THR A 385 -14.71 8.88 16.58
N LEU A 386 -13.58 8.20 16.81
CA LEU A 386 -12.94 8.15 18.13
C LEU A 386 -11.70 9.02 18.25
N SER A 387 -11.03 9.30 17.14
CA SER A 387 -9.72 9.94 17.19
C SER A 387 -9.85 11.47 17.18
N ASP A 388 -9.13 12.11 18.11
CA ASP A 388 -9.01 13.57 18.21
C ASP A 388 -8.31 14.17 16.99
N ALA A 389 -7.53 13.37 16.24
CA ALA A 389 -6.96 13.76 14.96
C ALA A 389 -8.04 14.06 13.88
N TYR A 390 -9.31 13.76 14.19
CA TYR A 390 -10.47 14.09 13.37
C TYR A 390 -11.49 15.00 14.08
N LYS A 391 -11.13 15.61 15.23
CA LYS A 391 -12.00 16.50 16.01
C LYS A 391 -11.77 17.99 15.78
N GLU A 392 -10.76 18.38 15.00
CA GLU A 392 -10.66 19.76 14.54
C GLU A 392 -11.68 19.98 13.42
N VAL A 393 -12.57 20.95 13.65
CA VAL A 393 -13.70 21.42 12.83
C VAL A 393 -15.04 20.71 13.09
N SER A 394 -15.69 21.12 14.20
CA SER A 394 -17.11 21.50 14.16
C SER A 394 -17.20 23.01 14.16
#